data_AF-A0A7W3NMX0-F1
#
_entry.id   AF-A0A7W3NMX0-F1
#
_cell.length_a   1.000
_cell.length_b   1.000
_cell.length_c   1.000
_cell.angle_alpha   90.00
_cell.angle_beta   90.00
_cell.angle_gamma   90.00
#
_symmetry.space_group_name_H-M   'P 1'
#
loop_
_entity.id
_entity.type
_entity.pdbx_description
1 polymer ?
#
loop_
_entity_poly.entity_id
_entity_poly.type
_entity_poly.pdbx_seq_one_letter_code
_entity_poly.pdbx_strand_id
1 'polypeptide(L)'
;MSDDQKEELRSLVSHLGASVRETHYRSAYGAAANICSGIFDTIPEALHDVVHQAVMAGYAAALSDMEEGRLDDQVRERSEIIE
;
A
#
# COMPACT_ATOMS: atom_id res chain seq x y z
N MET A 1 0.98 14.24 17.46
CA MET A 1 1.04 12.78 17.52
C MET A 1 1.87 12.39 18.73
N SER A 2 1.35 11.50 19.58
CA SER A 2 2.14 10.93 20.68
C SER A 2 3.17 9.94 20.14
N ASP A 3 4.16 9.57 20.95
CA ASP A 3 5.17 8.60 20.54
C ASP A 3 4.59 7.18 20.43
N ASP A 4 3.58 6.84 21.25
CA ASP A 4 2.82 5.58 21.12
C ASP A 4 2.15 5.46 19.75
N GLN A 5 1.52 6.56 19.29
CA GLN A 5 0.89 6.60 17.96
C GLN A 5 1.91 6.44 16.82
N LYS A 6 3.14 6.97 16.98
CA LYS A 6 4.20 6.77 15.98
C LYS A 6 4.66 5.31 15.92
N GLU A 7 4.78 4.66 17.08
CA GLU A 7 5.25 3.29 17.16
C GLU A 7 4.23 2.30 16.62
N GLU A 8 2.94 2.53 16.92
CA GLU A 8 1.84 1.77 16.33
C GLU A 8 1.83 1.91 14.80
N LEU A 9 2.04 3.13 14.28
CA LEU A 9 2.11 3.42 12.86
C LEU A 9 3.29 2.71 12.18
N ARG A 10 4.48 2.71 12.81
CA ARG A 10 5.67 1.99 12.32
C ARG A 10 5.47 0.48 12.32
N SER A 11 4.83 -0.06 13.34
CA SER A 11 4.48 -1.48 13.41
C SER A 11 3.56 -1.85 12.24
N LEU A 12 2.52 -1.04 12.00
CA LEU A 12 1.58 -1.26 10.89
C LEU A 12 2.29 -1.26 9.53
N VAL A 13 3.17 -0.28 9.34
CA VAL A 13 4.07 -0.13 8.19
C VAL A 13 4.92 -1.36 7.93
N SER A 14 5.56 -1.88 8.98
CA SER A 14 6.47 -3.03 8.87
C SER A 14 5.70 -4.27 8.41
N HIS A 15 4.49 -4.47 8.95
CA HIS A 15 3.63 -5.56 8.53
C HIS A 15 3.12 -5.42 7.09
N LEU A 16 2.84 -4.20 6.64
CA LEU A 16 2.41 -3.94 5.27
C LEU A 16 3.53 -4.23 4.26
N GLY A 17 4.76 -3.80 4.54
CA GLY A 17 5.90 -3.98 3.63
C GLY A 17 6.53 -5.39 3.65
N ALA A 18 6.37 -6.13 4.75
CA ALA A 18 7.03 -7.43 4.95
C ALA A 18 6.62 -8.53 3.95
N SER A 19 5.46 -8.39 3.31
CA SER A 19 4.93 -9.38 2.35
C SER A 19 5.23 -9.05 0.89
N VAL A 20 5.91 -7.93 0.60
CA VAL A 20 6.22 -7.53 -0.78
C VAL A 20 7.30 -8.45 -1.36
N ARG A 21 6.90 -9.28 -2.34
CA ARG A 21 7.83 -10.13 -3.08
C ARG A 21 8.83 -9.26 -3.85
N GLU A 22 10.09 -9.71 -3.92
CA GLU A 22 11.18 -8.98 -4.60
C GLU A 22 10.85 -8.70 -6.09
N THR A 23 10.16 -9.65 -6.74
CA THR A 23 9.68 -9.52 -8.12
C THR A 23 8.69 -8.38 -8.33
N HIS A 24 7.91 -8.02 -7.30
CA HIS A 24 6.89 -6.97 -7.36
C HIS A 24 7.38 -5.64 -6.80
N TYR A 25 8.44 -5.67 -5.98
CA TYR A 25 8.97 -4.50 -5.27
C TYR A 25 9.20 -3.30 -6.18
N ARG A 26 9.92 -3.49 -7.29
CA ARG A 26 10.26 -2.38 -8.21
C ARG A 26 9.01 -1.73 -8.81
N SER A 27 8.06 -2.54 -9.27
CA SER A 27 6.82 -2.05 -9.87
C SER A 27 5.93 -1.36 -8.84
N ALA A 28 5.79 -1.97 -7.65
CA ALA A 28 5.03 -1.41 -6.54
C ALA A 28 5.63 -0.10 -6.02
N TYR A 29 6.96 -0.02 -5.91
CA TYR A 29 7.67 1.20 -5.53
C TYR A 29 7.45 2.33 -6.53
N GLY A 30 7.57 2.05 -7.83
CA GLY A 30 7.33 3.05 -8.88
C GLY A 30 5.89 3.58 -8.86
N ALA A 31 4.91 2.69 -8.69
CA ALA A 31 3.50 3.08 -8.54
C ALA A 31 3.28 3.92 -7.28
N ALA A 32 3.84 3.49 -6.15
CA ALA A 32 3.77 4.23 -4.88
C ALA A 32 4.37 5.62 -5.00
N ALA A 33 5.56 5.76 -5.58
CA ALA A 33 6.21 7.06 -5.79
C ALA A 33 5.37 8.00 -6.65
N ASN A 34 4.81 7.50 -7.76
CA ASN A 34 3.96 8.31 -8.64
C ASN A 34 2.68 8.78 -7.94
N ILE A 35 1.97 7.90 -7.24
CA ILE A 35 0.74 8.24 -6.52
C ILE A 35 1.04 9.21 -5.38
N CYS A 36 2.06 8.90 -4.58
CA CYS A 36 2.49 9.70 -3.44
C CYS A 36 2.90 11.13 -3.85
N SER A 37 3.55 11.29 -5.02
CA SER A 37 3.97 12.60 -5.51
C SER A 37 2.82 13.60 -5.68
N GLY A 38 1.59 13.12 -5.91
CA GLY A 38 0.42 13.98 -6.05
C GLY A 38 -0.34 14.25 -4.74
N ILE A 39 -0.09 13.48 -3.69
CA ILE A 39 -0.84 13.56 -2.42
C ILE A 39 0.01 14.01 -1.23
N PHE A 40 1.34 13.94 -1.33
CA PHE A 40 2.25 14.30 -0.23
C PHE A 40 2.09 15.74 0.25
N ASP A 41 1.77 16.68 -0.65
CA ASP A 41 1.47 18.07 -0.28
C ASP A 41 0.16 18.21 0.53
N THR A 42 -0.70 17.19 0.50
CA THR A 42 -2.02 17.19 1.15
C THR A 42 -2.04 16.44 2.48
N ILE A 43 -0.97 15.72 2.81
CA ILE A 43 -0.85 14.91 4.03
C ILE A 43 0.34 15.36 4.88
N PRO A 44 0.27 15.24 6.21
CA PRO A 44 1.41 15.54 7.09
C PRO A 44 2.65 14.72 6.73
N GLU A 45 3.83 15.35 6.75
CA GLU A 45 5.13 14.70 6.48
C GLU A 45 5.36 13.45 7.33
N ALA A 46 4.91 13.49 8.58
CA ALA A 46 5.02 12.35 9.50
C ALA A 46 4.27 11.08 9.02
N LEU A 47 3.39 11.20 8.03
CA LEU A 47 2.62 10.10 7.45
C LEU A 47 3.12 9.70 6.05
N HIS A 48 4.09 10.40 5.47
CA HIS A 48 4.56 10.15 4.10
C HIS A 48 5.06 8.72 3.92
N ASP A 49 5.93 8.26 4.82
CA ASP A 49 6.50 6.89 4.77
C ASP A 49 5.40 5.83 4.85
N VAL A 50 4.41 6.07 5.72
CA VAL A 50 3.31 5.13 5.99
C VAL A 50 2.39 5.02 4.79
N VAL A 51 2.04 6.15 4.19
CA VAL A 51 1.26 6.18 2.96
C VAL A 51 2.03 5.52 1.83
N HIS A 52 3.32 5.80 1.69
CA HIS A 52 4.15 5.17 0.67
C HIS A 52 4.18 3.64 0.80
N GLN A 53 4.41 3.13 2.01
CA GLN A 53 4.44 1.69 2.27
C GLN A 53 3.07 1.03 2.12
N ALA A 54 1.99 1.70 2.52
CA ALA A 54 0.63 1.20 2.30
C ALA A 54 0.32 1.06 0.81
N VAL A 55 0.66 2.07 0.00
CA VAL A 55 0.45 2.02 -1.46
C VAL A 55 1.32 0.92 -2.08
N MET A 56 2.58 0.79 -1.66
CA MET A 56 3.47 -0.25 -2.13
C MET A 56 2.94 -1.66 -1.82
N ALA A 57 2.50 -1.89 -0.57
CA ALA A 57 1.91 -3.15 -0.15
C ALA A 57 0.66 -3.50 -0.96
N GLY A 58 -0.24 -2.52 -1.16
CA GLY A 58 -1.44 -2.69 -1.97
C GLY A 58 -1.15 -3.07 -3.42
N TYR A 59 -0.17 -2.40 -4.06
CA TYR A 59 0.23 -2.73 -5.43
C TYR A 59 0.91 -4.09 -5.54
N ALA A 60 1.76 -4.45 -4.59
CA ALA A 60 2.40 -5.76 -4.57
C ALA A 60 1.38 -6.90 -4.39
N ALA A 61 0.38 -6.69 -3.52
CA ALA A 61 -0.73 -7.62 -3.35
C ALA A 61 -1.53 -7.76 -4.65
N ALA A 62 -1.88 -6.64 -5.31
CA ALA A 62 -2.61 -6.68 -6.58
C ALA A 62 -1.83 -7.41 -7.69
N LEU A 63 -0.50 -7.24 -7.75
CA LEU A 63 0.35 -7.99 -8.69
C LEU A 63 0.37 -9.48 -8.37
N SER A 64 0.46 -9.85 -7.09
CA SER A 64 0.37 -11.26 -6.66
C SER A 64 -0.99 -11.86 -6.97
N ASP A 65 -2.09 -11.13 -6.72
CA ASP A 65 -3.44 -11.59 -7.02
C ASP A 65 -3.69 -11.72 -8.53
N MET A 66 -3.08 -10.86 -9.35
CA MET A 66 -3.13 -10.99 -10.81
C MET A 66 -2.40 -12.26 -11.27
N GLU A 67 -1.22 -12.55 -10.73
CA GLU A 67 -0.48 -13.79 -11.03
C GLU A 67 -1.23 -15.05 -10.59
N GLU A 68 -1.95 -14.96 -9.46
CA GLU A 68 -2.72 -16.07 -8.88
C GLU A 68 -4.14 -16.15 -9.46
N GLY A 69 -4.50 -15.29 -10.42
CA GLY A 69 -5.81 -15.26 -11.08
C GLY A 69 -6.97 -14.83 -10.19
N ARG A 70 -6.68 -14.19 -9.04
CA ARG A 70 -7.65 -13.75 -8.03
C ARG A 70 -8.08 -12.29 -8.14
N LEU A 71 -7.40 -11.51 -9.00
CA LEU A 71 -7.66 -10.07 -9.09
C LEU A 71 -9.11 -9.78 -9.49
N ASP A 72 -9.63 -10.50 -10.49
CA ASP A 72 -11.00 -10.31 -10.99
C ASP A 72 -12.06 -10.65 -9.93
N ASP A 73 -11.82 -11.68 -9.11
CA ASP A 73 -12.71 -12.07 -8.02
C ASP A 73 -12.75 -11.03 -6.90
N GLN A 74 -11.59 -10.48 -6.52
CA GLN A 74 -11.53 -9.41 -5.51
C GLN A 74 -12.12 -8.09 -6.01
N VAL A 75 -11.89 -7.72 -7.28
CA VAL A 75 -12.47 -6.51 -7.88
C VAL A 75 -14.00 -6.63 -7.95
N ARG A 76 -14.51 -7.81 -8.29
CA ARG A 76 -15.93 -8.12 -8.30
C ARG A 76 -16.55 -8.03 -6.91
N GLU A 77 -15.98 -8.70 -5.90
CA GLU A 77 -16.46 -8.59 -4.51
C GLU A 77 -16.44 -7.14 -4.00
N ARG A 78 -15.39 -6.36 -4.31
CA ARG A 78 -15.32 -4.95 -3.89
C ARG A 78 -16.33 -4.05 -4.60
N SER A 79 -16.66 -4.34 -5.86
CA SER A 79 -17.68 -3.58 -6.60
C SER A 79 -19.07 -3.80 -6.01
N GLU A 80 -19.35 -5.03 -5.56
CA GLU A 80 -20.62 -5.39 -4.90
C GLU A 80 -20.81 -4.73 -3.52
N ILE A 81 -19.73 -4.26 -2.87
CA ILE A 81 -19.78 -3.53 -1.59
C ILE A 81 -20.06 -2.03 -1.78
N ILE A 82 -19.84 -1.50 -2.99
CA ILE A 82 -19.95 -0.06 -3.30
C ILE A 82 -21.34 0.30 -3.85
N GLU A 83 -22.23 -0.68 -4.08
CA GLU A 83 -23.67 -0.49 -4.35
C GLU A 83 -24.52 -0.43 -3.07
#